data_AF-A0AA39GP46-F1
#
_entry.id   AF-A0AA39GP46-F1
#
_cell.length_a   1.000
_cell.length_b   1.000
_cell.length_c   1.000
_cell.angle_alpha   90.00
_cell.angle_beta   90.00
_cell.angle_gamma   90.00
#
_symmetry.space_group_name_H-M   'P 1'
#
loop_
_entity.id
_entity.type
_entity.pdbx_description
1 polymer ?
#
loop_
_entity_poly.entity_id
_entity_poly.type
_entity_poly.pdbx_seq_one_letter_code
_entity_poly.pdbx_strand_id
1 'polypeptide(L)'
;MGQPPSTTKNMSFAPSIGAQHERLILELLPFNDSAAFHDWLQSDTVKGSFREFTRDLLQQSRQHHVPDPHKEQTAKAAKDAIESKSPKFLLYHPDKSGYTVEDHHVRFIVTVVLDNVLTKTLHMKKEGTLSVAKSVYEVLCYLKATHVIADQNPPGYSQ
;
A
#
# COMPACT_ATOMS: atom_id res chain seq x y z
N MET A 1 2.69 -49.60 -29.60
CA MET A 1 3.88 -48.73 -29.74
C MET A 1 3.49 -47.63 -30.72
N GLY A 2 3.56 -46.32 -30.47
CA GLY A 2 3.96 -45.54 -29.30
C GLY A 2 3.26 -44.16 -29.39
N GLN A 3 3.02 -43.54 -28.22
CA GLN A 3 2.43 -42.21 -28.08
C GLN A 3 3.39 -41.12 -28.61
N PRO A 4 2.88 -39.98 -29.10
CA PRO A 4 3.72 -38.80 -29.33
C PRO A 4 4.10 -38.13 -27.99
N PRO A 5 5.33 -37.60 -27.84
CA PRO A 5 5.75 -36.96 -26.60
C PRO A 5 5.03 -35.62 -26.40
N SER A 6 4.35 -35.48 -25.27
CA SER A 6 3.87 -34.20 -24.77
C SER A 6 5.07 -33.35 -24.35
N THR A 7 5.46 -32.39 -25.18
CA THR A 7 6.45 -31.37 -24.79
C THR A 7 5.81 -30.46 -23.76
N THR A 8 6.06 -30.73 -22.48
CA THR A 8 5.74 -29.84 -21.37
C THR A 8 6.45 -28.51 -21.62
N LYS A 9 5.69 -27.53 -22.08
CA LYS A 9 6.14 -26.15 -22.20
C LYS A 9 6.38 -25.66 -20.77
N ASN A 10 7.64 -25.65 -20.33
CA ASN A 10 8.05 -24.96 -19.12
C ASN A 10 7.61 -23.50 -19.27
N MET A 11 6.44 -23.17 -18.74
CA MET A 11 6.08 -21.78 -18.48
C MET A 11 7.03 -21.31 -17.39
N SER A 12 8.12 -20.67 -17.84
CA SER A 12 8.80 -19.67 -17.05
C SER A 12 7.73 -18.66 -16.64
N PHE A 13 7.21 -18.82 -15.41
CA PHE A 13 6.41 -17.78 -14.79
C PHE A 13 7.39 -16.65 -14.50
N ALA A 14 7.40 -15.65 -15.39
CA ALA A 14 7.90 -14.35 -15.00
C ALA A 14 7.24 -14.01 -13.65
N PRO A 15 8.00 -13.64 -12.61
CA PRO A 15 7.41 -13.29 -11.33
C PRO A 15 6.35 -12.22 -11.59
N SER A 16 5.16 -12.41 -11.01
CA SER A 16 4.08 -11.43 -11.16
C SER A 16 4.61 -10.05 -10.76
N ILE A 17 4.07 -8.99 -11.36
CA ILE A 17 4.42 -7.61 -10.98
C ILE A 17 4.30 -7.41 -9.47
N GLY A 18 3.34 -8.09 -8.83
CA GLY A 18 3.20 -8.12 -7.37
C GLY A 18 4.42 -8.71 -6.64
N ALA A 19 4.96 -9.85 -7.09
CA ALA A 19 6.16 -10.46 -6.49
C ALA A 19 7.43 -9.60 -6.68
N GLN A 20 7.54 -8.89 -7.81
CA GLN A 20 8.63 -7.95 -8.04
C GLN A 20 8.50 -6.68 -7.19
N HIS A 21 7.31 -6.11 -7.07
CA HIS A 21 7.03 -4.98 -6.17
C HIS A 21 7.25 -5.34 -4.71
N GLU A 22 6.81 -6.53 -4.28
CA GLU A 22 7.02 -7.00 -2.91
C GLU A 22 8.51 -7.09 -2.58
N ARG A 23 9.32 -7.64 -3.48
CA ARG A 23 10.77 -7.69 -3.31
C ARG A 23 11.38 -6.30 -3.15
N LEU A 24 10.97 -5.32 -3.97
CA LEU A 24 11.46 -3.94 -3.85
C LEU A 24 11.02 -3.31 -2.53
N ILE A 25 9.82 -3.59 -2.03
CA ILE A 25 9.34 -3.08 -0.74
C ILE A 25 10.12 -3.70 0.43
N LEU A 26 10.46 -4.98 0.35
CA LEU A 26 11.30 -5.66 1.34
C LEU A 26 12.74 -5.10 1.37
N GLU A 27 13.23 -4.55 0.26
CA GLU A 27 14.51 -3.82 0.22
C GLU A 27 14.42 -2.43 0.86
N LEU A 28 13.22 -1.83 0.90
CA LEU A 28 12.98 -0.46 1.41
C LEU A 28 12.60 -0.42 2.89
N LEU A 29 12.04 -1.51 3.42
CA LEU A 29 11.53 -1.58 4.79
C LEU A 29 12.32 -2.60 5.61
N PRO A 30 12.49 -2.39 6.93
CA PRO A 30 13.35 -3.20 7.78
C PRO A 30 12.70 -4.55 8.17
N PHE A 31 12.08 -5.25 7.21
CA PHE A 31 11.52 -6.58 7.43
C PHE A 31 12.59 -7.64 7.17
N ASN A 32 12.67 -8.63 8.05
CA ASN A 32 13.65 -9.71 7.93
C ASN A 32 13.26 -10.72 6.83
N ASP A 33 11.96 -10.89 6.60
CA ASP A 33 11.40 -11.81 5.63
C ASP A 33 10.00 -11.36 5.16
N SER A 34 9.50 -12.02 4.11
CA SER A 34 8.19 -11.76 3.52
C SER A 34 7.05 -12.04 4.52
N ALA A 35 7.16 -13.04 5.39
CA ALA A 35 6.10 -13.37 6.34
C ALA A 35 5.86 -12.23 7.34
N ALA A 36 6.94 -11.65 7.89
CA ALA A 36 6.86 -10.49 8.78
C ALA A 36 6.24 -9.26 8.09
N PHE A 37 6.53 -9.06 6.80
CA PHE A 37 5.90 -8.01 6.00
C PHE A 37 4.40 -8.26 5.81
N HIS A 38 3.99 -9.48 5.45
CA HIS A 38 2.58 -9.84 5.29
C HIS A 38 1.80 -9.75 6.59
N ASP A 39 2.38 -10.20 7.71
CA ASP A 39 1.78 -10.05 9.04
C ASP A 39 1.58 -8.57 9.40
N TRP A 40 2.56 -7.72 9.07
CA TRP A 40 2.43 -6.28 9.25
C TRP A 40 1.36 -5.67 8.33
N LEU A 41 1.27 -6.09 7.07
CA LEU A 41 0.16 -5.69 6.18
C LEU A 41 -1.19 -6.12 6.74
N GLN A 42 -1.24 -7.23 7.49
CA GLN A 42 -2.46 -7.72 8.15
C GLN A 42 -2.76 -7.03 9.49
N SER A 43 -1.91 -6.13 9.97
CA SER A 43 -2.17 -5.37 11.18
C SER A 43 -3.42 -4.49 11.06
N ASP A 44 -4.10 -4.26 12.19
CA ASP A 44 -5.31 -3.43 12.26
C ASP A 44 -5.07 -2.02 11.72
N THR A 45 -3.88 -1.46 11.96
CA THR A 45 -3.50 -0.13 11.46
C THR A 45 -3.47 -0.10 9.94
N VAL A 46 -2.72 -1.00 9.29
CA VAL A 46 -2.56 -1.00 7.82
C VAL A 46 -3.87 -1.37 7.15
N LYS A 47 -4.56 -2.43 7.62
CA LYS A 47 -5.86 -2.82 7.08
C LYS A 47 -6.92 -1.75 7.28
N GLY A 48 -7.00 -1.17 8.48
CA GLY A 48 -7.95 -0.11 8.82
C GLY A 48 -7.74 1.11 7.94
N SER A 49 -6.49 1.57 7.82
CA SER A 49 -6.11 2.72 6.98
C SER A 49 -6.38 2.44 5.51
N PHE A 50 -6.10 1.23 5.02
CA PHE A 50 -6.34 0.86 3.63
C PHE A 50 -7.84 0.73 3.32
N ARG A 51 -8.64 0.25 4.26
CA ARG A 51 -10.11 0.22 4.14
C ARG A 51 -10.70 1.62 4.12
N GLU A 52 -10.20 2.51 4.98
CA GLU A 52 -10.58 3.93 4.97
C GLU A 52 -10.22 4.58 3.64
N PHE A 53 -8.98 4.40 3.18
CA PHE A 53 -8.50 4.89 1.88
C PHE A 53 -9.37 4.38 0.73
N THR A 54 -9.63 3.08 0.69
CA THR A 54 -10.44 2.45 -0.35
C THR A 54 -11.88 2.93 -0.31
N ARG A 55 -12.51 3.01 0.87
CA ARG A 55 -13.88 3.53 1.01
C ARG A 55 -13.98 4.97 0.51
N ASP A 56 -13.09 5.83 0.97
CA ASP A 56 -13.16 7.27 0.73
C ASP A 56 -12.77 7.59 -0.73
N LEU A 57 -11.80 6.87 -1.31
CA LEU A 57 -11.43 6.98 -2.72
C LEU A 57 -12.43 6.29 -3.65
N LEU A 58 -13.07 5.17 -3.27
CA LEU A 58 -14.16 4.57 -4.06
C LEU A 58 -15.36 5.50 -4.16
N GLN A 59 -15.61 6.30 -3.12
CA GLN A 59 -16.64 7.32 -3.16
C GLN A 59 -16.32 8.41 -4.21
N GLN A 60 -15.03 8.69 -4.45
CA GLN A 60 -14.54 9.62 -5.47
C GLN A 60 -14.41 8.97 -6.87
N SER A 61 -14.01 7.70 -6.96
CA SER A 61 -13.73 7.01 -8.22
C SER A 61 -14.98 6.50 -8.94
N ARG A 62 -16.13 6.42 -8.26
CA ARG A 62 -17.45 6.23 -8.90
C ARG A 62 -17.74 7.26 -9.99
N GLN A 63 -17.01 8.37 -10.01
CA GLN A 63 -17.18 9.42 -11.01
C GLN A 63 -16.11 9.38 -12.12
N HIS A 64 -14.84 9.03 -11.85
CA HIS A 64 -13.76 9.00 -12.86
C HIS A 64 -12.60 8.05 -12.52
N HIS A 65 -11.85 7.57 -13.53
CA HIS A 65 -10.54 6.94 -13.32
C HIS A 65 -9.56 7.97 -12.78
N VAL A 66 -9.27 7.89 -11.49
CA VAL A 66 -8.42 8.83 -10.78
C VAL A 66 -6.96 8.38 -10.87
N PRO A 67 -6.06 9.17 -11.48
CA PRO A 67 -4.63 8.84 -11.51
C PRO A 67 -3.99 9.00 -10.13
N ASP A 68 -2.94 8.21 -9.88
CA ASP A 68 -2.17 8.33 -8.66
C ASP A 68 -1.35 9.62 -8.60
N PRO A 69 -1.24 10.27 -7.42
CA PRO A 69 -0.44 11.46 -7.24
C PRO A 69 1.06 11.15 -7.35
N HIS A 70 1.88 12.18 -7.53
CA HIS A 70 3.32 11.97 -7.64
C HIS A 70 3.96 11.61 -6.29
N LYS A 71 4.60 10.42 -6.23
CA LYS A 71 5.29 9.89 -5.03
C LYS A 71 6.11 10.93 -4.26
N GLU A 72 6.98 11.67 -4.94
CA GLU A 72 7.89 12.64 -4.31
C GLU A 72 7.13 13.75 -3.58
N GLN A 73 6.09 14.29 -4.23
CA GLN A 73 5.27 15.35 -3.68
C GLN A 73 4.45 14.85 -2.49
N THR A 74 3.80 13.70 -2.65
CA THR A 74 2.96 13.09 -1.62
C THR A 74 3.78 12.69 -0.39
N ALA A 75 4.96 12.07 -0.58
CA ALA A 75 5.84 11.71 0.52
C ALA A 75 6.37 12.95 1.26
N LYS A 76 6.68 14.03 0.54
CA LYS A 76 7.06 15.30 1.15
C LYS A 76 5.91 15.90 1.96
N ALA A 77 4.69 15.94 1.41
CA ALA A 77 3.51 16.43 2.11
C ALA A 77 3.23 15.62 3.39
N ALA A 78 3.39 14.29 3.35
CA ALA A 78 3.26 13.44 4.53
C ALA A 78 4.33 13.71 5.59
N LYS A 79 5.59 13.83 5.18
CA LYS A 79 6.70 14.21 6.06
C LYS A 79 6.44 15.57 6.73
N ASP A 80 6.05 16.58 5.96
CA ASP A 80 5.73 17.91 6.47
C ASP A 80 4.53 17.86 7.44
N ALA A 81 3.51 17.04 7.15
CA ALA A 81 2.36 16.83 8.03
C ALA A 81 2.73 16.16 9.36
N ILE A 82 3.63 15.17 9.35
CA ILE A 82 4.14 14.50 10.55
C ILE A 82 4.93 15.49 11.41
N GLU A 83 5.87 16.21 10.79
CA GLU A 83 6.76 17.14 11.50
C GLU A 83 6.00 18.34 12.07
N SER A 84 5.04 18.88 11.33
CA SER A 84 4.18 19.99 11.78
C SER A 84 3.04 19.56 12.70
N LYS A 85 2.85 18.25 12.91
CA LYS A 85 1.71 17.67 13.63
C LYS A 85 0.36 18.15 13.10
N SER A 86 0.20 18.12 11.77
CA SER A 86 -0.96 18.69 11.08
C SER A 86 -2.29 18.05 11.54
N PRO A 87 -3.22 18.82 12.12
CA PRO A 87 -4.49 18.28 12.60
C PRO A 87 -5.37 17.73 11.46
N LYS A 88 -5.17 18.21 10.21
CA LYS A 88 -5.83 17.68 9.01
C LYS A 88 -5.54 16.19 8.83
N PHE A 89 -4.31 15.76 9.11
CA PHE A 89 -3.88 14.38 8.86
C PHE A 89 -3.61 13.57 10.12
N LEU A 90 -3.71 14.15 11.32
CA LEU A 90 -3.57 13.43 12.59
C LEU A 90 -4.89 13.09 13.26
N LEU A 91 -5.90 13.94 13.15
CA LEU A 91 -7.19 13.70 13.80
C LEU A 91 -8.10 12.88 12.89
N TYR A 92 -8.97 12.07 13.49
CA TYR A 92 -10.02 11.41 12.73
C TYR A 92 -11.03 12.46 12.24
N HIS A 93 -11.21 12.54 10.92
CA HIS A 93 -12.19 13.40 10.28
C HIS A 93 -13.25 12.53 9.60
N PRO A 94 -14.49 12.49 10.13
CA PRO A 94 -15.57 11.72 9.53
C PRO A 94 -16.06 12.31 8.20
N ASP A 95 -15.95 13.63 8.05
CA ASP A 95 -16.24 14.32 6.79
C ASP A 95 -14.94 14.64 6.05
N LYS A 96 -14.71 13.93 4.94
CA LYS A 96 -13.58 14.13 4.02
C LYS A 96 -14.03 14.65 2.66
N SER A 97 -15.19 15.29 2.58
CA SER A 97 -15.74 15.84 1.33
C SER A 97 -14.80 16.84 0.63
N GLY A 98 -13.94 17.54 1.38
CA GLY A 98 -12.91 18.45 0.84
C GLY A 98 -11.55 17.82 0.57
N TYR A 99 -11.38 16.50 0.74
CA TYR A 99 -10.09 15.84 0.56
C TYR A 99 -9.83 15.57 -0.91
N THR A 100 -8.66 15.98 -1.37
CA THR A 100 -8.14 15.55 -2.67
C THR A 100 -7.66 14.10 -2.61
N VAL A 101 -7.38 13.54 -3.78
CA VAL A 101 -6.78 12.20 -3.92
C VAL A 101 -5.43 12.16 -3.21
N GLU A 102 -4.63 13.21 -3.36
CA GLU A 102 -3.36 13.36 -2.66
C GLU A 102 -3.56 13.39 -1.14
N ASP A 103 -4.59 14.07 -0.64
CA ASP A 103 -4.89 14.11 0.80
C ASP A 103 -5.18 12.72 1.38
N HIS A 104 -5.88 11.86 0.63
CA HIS A 104 -6.12 10.47 1.05
C HIS A 104 -4.83 9.65 1.09
N HIS A 105 -3.93 9.82 0.11
CA HIS A 105 -2.62 9.18 0.12
C HIS A 105 -1.76 9.68 1.29
N VAL A 106 -1.72 10.99 1.52
CA VAL A 106 -1.01 11.60 2.64
C VAL A 106 -1.55 11.06 3.96
N ARG A 107 -2.87 10.98 4.13
CA ARG A 107 -3.50 10.46 5.35
C ARG A 107 -3.12 9.01 5.62
N PHE A 108 -3.12 8.16 4.59
CA PHE A 108 -2.67 6.77 4.73
C PHE A 108 -1.22 6.72 5.21
N ILE A 109 -0.31 7.45 4.54
CA ILE A 109 1.12 7.46 4.89
C ILE A 109 1.34 7.97 6.31
N VAL A 110 0.72 9.11 6.68
CA VAL A 110 0.85 9.70 8.02
C VAL A 110 0.42 8.71 9.10
N THR A 111 -0.72 8.06 8.92
CA THR A 111 -1.27 7.10 9.88
C THR A 111 -0.35 5.90 10.07
N VAL A 112 0.10 5.30 8.96
CA VAL A 112 0.98 4.12 8.98
C VAL A 112 2.36 4.48 9.54
N VAL A 113 2.97 5.60 9.15
CA VAL A 113 4.28 5.99 9.66
C VAL A 113 4.24 6.25 11.17
N LEU A 114 3.22 6.96 11.67
CA LEU A 114 3.11 7.26 13.09
C LEU A 114 2.89 6.02 13.94
N ASP A 115 2.01 5.12 13.51
CA ASP A 115 1.80 3.86 14.21
C ASP A 115 3.10 3.04 14.28
N ASN A 116 3.84 2.97 13.18
CA ASN A 116 5.11 2.25 13.14
C ASN A 116 6.24 2.89 13.96
N VAL A 117 6.22 4.21 14.15
CA VAL A 117 7.09 4.90 15.11
C VAL A 117 6.73 4.51 16.54
N LEU A 118 5.42 4.44 16.83
CA LEU A 118 4.90 4.13 18.16
C LEU A 118 5.14 2.66 18.54
N THR A 119 4.93 1.74 17.59
CA THR A 119 5.17 0.30 17.74
C THR A 119 6.65 -0.09 17.58
N LYS A 120 7.49 0.85 17.14
CA LYS A 120 8.93 0.69 16.84
C LYS A 120 9.24 -0.30 15.70
N THR A 121 8.25 -0.66 14.89
CA THR A 121 8.43 -1.58 13.75
C THR A 121 9.31 -0.97 12.66
N LEU A 122 9.28 0.36 12.47
CA LEU A 122 10.15 1.06 11.52
C LEU A 122 11.25 1.82 12.28
N HIS A 123 12.51 1.46 12.06
CA HIS A 123 13.68 2.13 12.64
C HIS A 123 13.96 3.50 11.99
N MET A 124 13.06 4.47 12.17
CA MET A 124 13.16 5.82 11.59
C MET A 124 14.40 6.62 12.03
N LYS A 125 15.11 6.18 13.08
CA LYS A 125 16.33 6.86 13.53
C LYS A 125 17.49 6.76 12.53
N LYS A 126 17.47 5.80 11.60
CA LYS A 126 18.48 5.66 10.53
C LYS A 126 17.99 6.17 9.18
N GLU A 127 16.72 5.88 8.86
CA GLU A 127 16.04 6.26 7.63
C GLU A 127 15.16 7.49 7.92
N GLY A 128 15.53 8.68 7.43
CA GLY A 128 14.77 9.90 7.72
C GLY A 128 13.29 9.84 7.28
N THR A 129 12.43 10.66 7.89
CA THR A 129 10.96 10.64 7.69
C THR A 129 10.51 10.61 6.24
N LEU A 130 11.23 11.31 5.36
CA LEU A 130 10.93 11.32 3.93
C LEU A 130 11.16 9.96 3.25
N SER A 131 12.24 9.24 3.59
CA SER A 131 12.54 7.92 3.04
C SER A 131 11.46 6.91 3.42
N VAL A 132 11.06 6.96 4.69
CA VAL A 132 9.99 6.10 5.21
C VAL A 132 8.65 6.43 4.54
N ALA A 133 8.32 7.72 4.39
CA ALA A 133 7.10 8.14 3.68
C ALA A 133 7.07 7.64 2.23
N LYS A 134 8.21 7.69 1.51
CA LYS A 134 8.33 7.12 0.15
C LYS A 134 8.13 5.61 0.12
N SER A 135 8.62 4.90 1.13
CA SER A 135 8.48 3.44 1.22
C SER A 135 7.05 3.04 1.51
N VAL A 136 6.37 3.75 2.41
CA VAL A 136 4.94 3.54 2.69
C VAL A 136 4.06 3.91 1.50
N TYR A 137 4.46 4.88 0.68
CA TYR A 137 3.79 5.14 -0.61
C TYR A 137 3.81 3.90 -1.52
N GLU A 138 4.95 3.21 -1.64
CA GLU A 138 5.06 1.98 -2.44
C GLU A 138 4.21 0.83 -1.85
N VAL A 139 4.13 0.73 -0.53
CA VAL A 139 3.22 -0.20 0.14
C VAL A 139 1.77 0.06 -0.28
N LEU A 140 1.33 1.32 -0.32
CA LEU A 140 0.00 1.67 -0.76
C LEU A 140 -0.23 1.26 -2.23
N CYS A 141 0.74 1.51 -3.12
CA CYS A 141 0.68 1.05 -4.51
C CYS A 141 0.55 -0.47 -4.62
N TYR A 142 1.31 -1.23 -3.83
CA TYR A 142 1.23 -2.69 -3.76
C TYR A 142 -0.14 -3.17 -3.29
N LEU A 143 -0.67 -2.58 -2.21
CA LEU A 143 -2.00 -2.90 -1.68
C LEU A 143 -3.10 -2.64 -2.72
N LYS A 144 -3.02 -1.53 -3.45
CA LYS A 144 -3.96 -1.22 -4.53
C LYS A 144 -3.89 -2.26 -5.65
N ALA A 145 -2.69 -2.59 -6.12
CA ALA A 145 -2.50 -3.54 -7.22
C ALA A 145 -3.03 -4.94 -6.85
N THR A 146 -2.72 -5.41 -5.64
CA THR A 146 -3.18 -6.72 -5.14
C THR A 146 -4.69 -6.75 -4.87
N HIS A 147 -5.26 -5.64 -4.40
CA HIS A 147 -6.71 -5.53 -4.21
C HIS A 147 -7.48 -5.58 -5.54
N VAL A 148 -7.01 -4.89 -6.58
CA VAL A 148 -7.63 -4.94 -7.92
C VAL A 148 -7.56 -6.35 -8.51
N ILE A 149 -6.45 -7.05 -8.35
CA ILE A 149 -6.31 -8.45 -8.82
C ILE A 149 -7.30 -9.38 -8.10
N ALA A 150 -7.51 -9.19 -6.79
CA ALA A 150 -8.46 -9.96 -6.01
C ALA A 150 -9.92 -9.70 -6.44
N ASP A 151 -10.27 -8.44 -6.75
CA ASP A 151 -11.61 -8.06 -7.22
C ASP A 151 -11.91 -8.60 -8.63
N GLN A 152 -10.89 -8.76 -9.48
CA GLN A 152 -11.03 -9.38 -10.81
C GLN A 152 -11.23 -10.90 -10.77
N ASN A 153 -10.87 -11.57 -9.66
CA ASN A 153 -11.07 -13.00 -9.45
C ASN A 153 -11.79 -13.23 -8.11
N PRO A 154 -13.06 -12.78 -7.97
CA PRO A 154 -13.78 -13.01 -6.73
C PRO A 154 -13.97 -14.53 -6.55
N PRO A 155 -13.87 -15.06 -5.32
CA PRO A 155 -14.15 -16.46 -5.08
C PRO A 155 -15.57 -16.78 -5.58
N GLY A 156 -15.64 -17.64 -6.59
CA GLY A 156 -16.92 -18.12 -7.11
C GLY A 156 -17.61 -18.94 -6.04
N TYR A 157 -18.69 -18.41 -5.48
CA TYR A 157 -19.57 -19.20 -4.64
C TYR A 157 -20.39 -20.12 -5.55
N SER A 158 -19.90 -21.34 -5.74
CA SER A 158 -20.74 -22.43 -6.25
C SER A 158 -21.83 -22.68 -5.20
N GLN A 159 -23.09 -22.37 -5.54
CA GLN A 159 -24.26 -22.82 -4.79
C GLN A 159 -24.51 -24.31 -4.99
#